data_AF-A0A852ABF2-F1
#
_entry.id   AF-A0A852ABF2-F1
#
_cell.length_a   1.000
_cell.length_b   1.000
_cell.length_c   1.000
_cell.angle_alpha   90.00
_cell.angle_beta   90.00
_cell.angle_gamma   90.00
#
_symmetry.space_group_name_H-M   'P 1'
#
loop_
_entity.id
_entity.type
_entity.pdbx_description
1 polymer ?
#
loop_
_entity_poly.entity_id
_entity_poly.type
_entity_poly.pdbx_seq_one_letter_code
_entity_poly.pdbx_strand_id
1 'polypeptide(L)'
;AVPPRHMDSVLDILDALESPARGGSPGTAAALGRGLGACSTPACRAVLGEPLGTPERPPALTPGQWQLLTELLHHDPATPGLGAVLAPDGSTVALGPLLAGIEAGLRSAGFGRPLPTLDPPADPLLAVTIAEALGTSFLLAQRGDNNATALGPGGCWDDVENPQNYTLRGPPSPVPDPVAIGAMDGAVLGARLARGPLPVAELLRGYYGTGNGSEAGRPSSSYRRRNFGALAGQGRLEKEVAAVLELLRTLSPTSELLRDVGTQEVAAVAQRAAREFSERYIECPAIMPRCLWGARPYRGTPAPLQPPLGSVFLHHTLEPSRPCQTFRACARAMRDMQRFHQDTRGWDDIGYSFVVGSDGYLYEGRGWHWVGAHTKGYNTQGFGVGIVGDFTATLPDPDTLALVRDELLPCAVRFGHIRPDFILRGHRQLGRTDCPGSALFQEIQSWPGFQ
;
A
#
# COMPACT_ATOMS: atom_id res chain seq x y z
N ALA A 1 3.17 -2.37 -29.39
CA ALA A 1 2.53 -1.44 -28.44
C ALA A 1 3.21 -1.57 -27.09
N VAL A 2 3.19 -0.52 -26.28
CA VAL A 2 3.65 -0.61 -24.88
C VAL A 2 2.58 -1.39 -24.10
N PRO A 3 2.94 -2.45 -23.35
CA PRO A 3 1.99 -3.15 -22.50
C PRO A 3 1.46 -2.24 -21.37
N PRO A 4 0.30 -2.56 -20.77
CA PRO A 4 -0.21 -1.81 -19.62
C PRO A 4 0.75 -1.84 -18.43
N ARG A 5 0.63 -0.84 -17.56
CA ARG A 5 1.32 -0.75 -16.26
C ARG A 5 0.68 -1.66 -15.22
N HIS A 6 0.50 -2.92 -15.58
CA HIS A 6 -0.03 -3.98 -14.72
C HIS A 6 1.10 -4.93 -14.31
N MET A 7 1.03 -5.51 -13.10
CA MET A 7 2.06 -6.42 -12.60
C MET A 7 2.22 -7.65 -13.51
N ASP A 8 1.16 -8.10 -14.18
CA ASP A 8 1.27 -9.20 -15.15
C ASP A 8 2.19 -8.86 -16.33
N SER A 9 2.17 -7.61 -16.82
CA SER A 9 3.10 -7.17 -17.86
C SER A 9 4.54 -7.12 -17.35
N VAL A 10 4.74 -6.79 -16.07
CA VAL A 10 6.05 -6.88 -15.42
C VAL A 10 6.49 -8.34 -15.28
N LEU A 11 5.60 -9.24 -14.86
CA LEU A 11 5.87 -10.68 -14.74
C LEU A 11 6.27 -11.30 -16.09
N ASP A 12 5.61 -10.94 -17.18
CA ASP A 12 5.97 -11.37 -18.53
C ASP A 12 7.39 -10.92 -18.94
N ILE A 13 7.78 -9.71 -18.54
CA ILE A 13 9.13 -9.17 -18.75
C ILE A 13 10.14 -9.97 -17.91
N LEU A 14 9.84 -10.20 -16.63
CA LEU A 14 10.71 -10.93 -15.71
C LEU A 14 10.92 -12.38 -16.17
N ASP A 15 9.86 -13.09 -16.56
CA ASP A 15 9.95 -14.44 -17.11
C ASP A 15 10.85 -14.49 -18.36
N ALA A 16 10.71 -13.51 -19.25
CA ALA A 16 11.54 -13.44 -20.46
C ALA A 16 13.03 -13.22 -20.13
N LEU A 17 13.35 -12.49 -19.06
CA LEU A 17 14.72 -12.21 -18.60
C LEU A 17 15.33 -13.35 -17.77
N GLU A 18 14.50 -14.07 -17.00
CA GLU A 18 14.95 -15.14 -16.10
C GLU A 18 14.93 -16.53 -16.77
N SER A 19 14.37 -16.66 -17.97
CA SER A 19 14.31 -17.92 -18.71
C SER A 19 15.70 -18.54 -18.91
N PRO A 20 15.98 -19.73 -18.35
CA PRO A 20 17.28 -20.40 -18.54
C PRO A 20 17.57 -20.74 -20.01
N ALA A 21 16.52 -21.02 -20.79
CA ALA A 21 16.61 -21.26 -22.23
C ALA A 21 17.12 -20.04 -23.03
N ARG A 22 17.11 -18.85 -22.41
CA ARG A 22 17.62 -17.59 -22.98
C ARG A 22 18.88 -17.09 -22.25
N GLY A 23 19.51 -17.94 -21.44
CA GLY A 23 20.71 -17.60 -20.66
C GLY A 23 20.43 -16.74 -19.42
N GLY A 24 19.17 -16.67 -18.97
CA GLY A 24 18.75 -15.94 -17.77
C GLY A 24 19.19 -16.64 -16.48
N SER A 25 19.38 -15.86 -15.42
CA SER A 25 19.65 -16.35 -14.07
C SER A 25 18.83 -15.56 -13.04
N PRO A 26 18.55 -16.13 -11.85
CA PRO A 26 17.93 -15.38 -10.76
C PRO A 26 18.75 -14.12 -10.45
N GLY A 27 18.11 -12.95 -10.52
CA GLY A 27 18.76 -11.65 -10.28
C GLY A 27 19.21 -10.89 -11.54
N THR A 28 19.13 -11.48 -12.74
CA THR A 28 19.37 -10.75 -14.00
C THR A 28 18.44 -9.54 -14.12
N ALA A 29 17.16 -9.70 -13.78
CA ALA A 29 16.18 -8.62 -13.81
C ALA A 29 16.48 -7.52 -12.79
N ALA A 30 16.93 -7.89 -11.58
CA ALA A 30 17.27 -6.91 -10.54
C ALA A 30 18.51 -6.09 -10.95
N ALA A 31 19.55 -6.76 -11.45
CA ALA A 31 20.76 -6.11 -11.97
C ALA A 31 20.47 -5.20 -13.18
N LEU A 32 19.60 -5.64 -14.09
CA LEU A 32 19.14 -4.81 -15.21
C LEU A 32 18.37 -3.59 -14.71
N GLY A 33 17.49 -3.79 -13.73
CA GLY A 33 16.70 -2.71 -13.15
C GLY A 33 17.56 -1.63 -12.49
N ARG A 34 18.65 -2.01 -11.83
CA ARG A 34 19.65 -1.07 -11.31
C ARG A 34 20.26 -0.23 -12.42
N GLY A 35 20.61 -0.82 -13.57
CA GLY A 35 21.08 -0.09 -14.75
C GLY A 35 20.06 0.91 -15.32
N LEU A 36 18.75 0.66 -15.12
CA LEU A 36 17.67 1.50 -15.59
C LEU A 36 17.23 2.60 -14.61
N GLY A 37 17.75 2.61 -13.38
CA GLY A 37 17.49 3.66 -12.38
C GLY A 37 16.77 3.21 -11.12
N ALA A 38 16.47 1.90 -10.96
CA ALA A 38 15.85 1.35 -9.75
C ALA A 38 16.65 1.62 -8.47
N CYS A 39 17.96 1.85 -8.60
CA CYS A 39 18.90 2.12 -7.52
C CYS A 39 19.71 3.39 -7.81
N SER A 40 19.02 4.52 -7.89
CA SER A 40 19.61 5.81 -8.25
C SER A 40 19.98 6.67 -7.04
N THR A 41 19.49 6.34 -5.84
CA THR A 41 19.73 7.11 -4.62
C THR A 41 21.12 6.83 -4.04
N PRO A 42 21.76 7.80 -3.37
CA PRO A 42 23.10 7.64 -2.79
C PRO A 42 23.25 6.43 -1.85
N ALA A 43 22.33 6.18 -0.92
CA ALA A 43 22.47 5.01 -0.04
C ALA A 43 22.26 3.71 -0.82
N CYS A 44 21.34 3.68 -1.78
CA CYS A 44 21.18 2.52 -2.64
C CYS A 44 22.46 2.20 -3.42
N ARG A 45 23.15 3.21 -3.99
CA ARG A 45 24.43 3.01 -4.68
C ARG A 45 25.55 2.59 -3.73
N ALA A 46 25.57 3.11 -2.50
CA ALA A 46 26.52 2.68 -1.49
C ALA A 46 26.35 1.19 -1.13
N VAL A 47 25.12 0.67 -1.17
CA VAL A 47 24.80 -0.73 -0.84
C VAL A 47 24.92 -1.67 -2.05
N LEU A 48 24.25 -1.36 -3.16
CA LEU A 48 24.15 -2.24 -4.33
C LEU A 48 25.24 -1.94 -5.38
N GLY A 49 25.98 -0.84 -5.24
CA GLY A 49 27.02 -0.39 -6.17
C GLY A 49 26.47 0.43 -7.33
N GLU A 50 27.34 1.21 -7.96
CA GLU A 50 27.00 2.02 -9.14
C GLU A 50 26.40 1.19 -10.29
N PRO A 51 25.44 1.76 -11.05
CA PRO A 51 24.96 1.13 -12.28
C PRO A 51 26.10 1.01 -13.30
N LEU A 52 26.15 -0.11 -14.02
CA LEU A 52 27.20 -0.43 -15.01
C LEU A 52 27.07 0.35 -16.34
N GLY A 53 26.42 1.53 -16.31
CA GLY A 53 26.03 2.31 -17.48
C GLY A 53 24.58 2.05 -17.95
N THR A 54 24.16 2.73 -19.01
CA THR A 54 22.83 2.57 -19.61
C THR A 54 22.73 1.23 -20.32
N PRO A 55 21.87 0.30 -19.87
CA PRO A 55 21.77 -1.02 -20.48
C PRO A 55 21.14 -0.94 -21.88
N GLU A 56 21.60 -1.80 -22.79
CA GLU A 56 20.93 -2.04 -24.06
C GLU A 56 19.72 -2.97 -23.88
N ARG A 57 18.75 -2.88 -24.80
CA ARG A 57 17.57 -3.76 -24.78
C ARG A 57 17.99 -5.23 -24.92
N PRO A 58 17.66 -6.10 -23.94
CA PRO A 58 17.89 -7.53 -24.06
C PRO A 58 17.13 -8.12 -25.27
N PRO A 59 17.75 -9.01 -26.07
CA PRO A 59 17.10 -9.65 -27.22
C PRO A 59 15.80 -10.39 -26.87
N ALA A 60 15.68 -10.85 -25.61
CA ALA A 60 14.52 -11.53 -25.08
C ALA A 60 13.26 -10.64 -24.97
N LEU A 61 13.42 -9.31 -24.93
CA LEU A 61 12.34 -8.36 -24.73
C LEU A 61 11.93 -7.70 -26.04
N THR A 62 10.62 -7.57 -26.25
CA THR A 62 10.08 -6.75 -27.36
C THR A 62 10.37 -5.26 -27.14
N PRO A 63 10.32 -4.41 -28.19
CA PRO A 63 10.48 -2.96 -28.03
C PRO A 63 9.49 -2.36 -27.02
N GLY A 64 8.24 -2.83 -27.02
CA GLY A 64 7.21 -2.35 -26.08
C GLY A 64 7.47 -2.75 -24.63
N GLN A 65 7.90 -4.00 -24.40
CA GLN A 65 8.31 -4.47 -23.07
C GLN A 65 9.51 -3.69 -22.52
N TRP A 66 10.51 -3.43 -23.38
CA TRP A 66 11.67 -2.64 -23.01
C TRP A 66 11.32 -1.19 -22.66
N GLN A 67 10.44 -0.58 -23.46
CA GLN A 67 9.93 0.76 -23.21
C GLN A 67 9.20 0.81 -21.85
N LEU A 68 8.28 -0.12 -21.58
CA LEU A 68 7.58 -0.20 -20.30
C LEU A 68 8.56 -0.32 -19.13
N LEU A 69 9.51 -1.26 -19.19
CA LEU A 69 10.49 -1.48 -18.12
C LEU A 69 11.32 -0.22 -17.86
N THR A 70 11.75 0.46 -18.92
CA THR A 70 12.51 1.70 -18.82
C THR A 70 11.68 2.80 -18.16
N GLU A 71 10.44 3.01 -18.62
CA GLU A 71 9.52 4.00 -18.02
C GLU A 71 9.14 3.70 -16.57
N LEU A 72 9.21 2.43 -16.14
CA LEU A 72 8.92 2.04 -14.77
C LEU A 72 10.11 2.19 -13.82
N LEU A 73 11.33 2.16 -14.34
CA LEU A 73 12.55 2.18 -13.52
C LEU A 73 13.35 3.47 -13.64
N HIS A 74 13.07 4.27 -14.66
CA HIS A 74 13.66 5.59 -14.80
C HIS A 74 13.01 6.56 -13.81
N HIS A 75 13.83 7.05 -12.89
CA HIS A 75 13.41 8.00 -11.85
C HIS A 75 13.55 9.43 -12.38
N ASP A 76 12.44 10.07 -12.77
CA ASP A 76 12.39 11.53 -12.91
C ASP A 76 11.77 12.15 -11.65
N PRO A 77 12.56 12.87 -10.82
CA PRO A 77 12.05 13.56 -9.64
C PRO A 77 10.95 14.59 -9.94
N ALA A 78 10.87 15.08 -11.18
CA ALA A 78 9.89 16.09 -11.60
C ALA A 78 8.52 15.51 -11.99
N THR A 79 8.39 14.19 -12.12
CA THR A 79 7.13 13.52 -12.49
C THR A 79 6.74 12.41 -11.51
N PRO A 80 6.21 12.80 -10.32
CA PRO A 80 5.74 11.88 -9.29
C PRO A 80 4.60 10.99 -9.82
N GLY A 81 4.88 9.70 -9.99
CA GLY A 81 3.96 8.71 -10.59
C GLY A 81 4.63 7.79 -11.62
N LEU A 82 5.80 8.17 -12.13
CA LEU A 82 6.67 7.29 -12.89
C LEU A 82 7.15 6.12 -12.01
N GLY A 83 6.98 4.91 -12.50
CA GLY A 83 7.33 3.68 -11.79
C GLY A 83 6.20 2.96 -11.07
N ALA A 84 5.00 3.54 -11.02
CA ALA A 84 3.82 2.86 -10.49
C ALA A 84 3.34 1.73 -11.40
N VAL A 85 2.92 0.63 -10.79
CA VAL A 85 2.32 -0.55 -11.41
C VAL A 85 1.09 -0.94 -10.60
N LEU A 86 -0.03 -1.24 -11.26
CA LEU A 86 -1.20 -1.81 -10.62
C LEU A 86 -0.96 -3.30 -10.35
N ALA A 87 -1.00 -3.68 -9.08
CA ALA A 87 -0.93 -5.07 -8.66
C ALA A 87 -2.33 -5.72 -8.63
N PRO A 88 -2.42 -7.04 -8.83
CA PRO A 88 -3.67 -7.80 -8.86
C PRO A 88 -4.52 -7.71 -7.60
N ASP A 89 -3.90 -7.44 -6.45
CA ASP A 89 -4.59 -7.21 -5.19
C ASP A 89 -5.12 -5.77 -5.04
N GLY A 90 -5.09 -4.98 -6.11
CA GLY A 90 -5.61 -3.63 -6.18
C GLY A 90 -4.63 -2.55 -5.72
N SER A 91 -3.51 -2.93 -5.12
CA SER A 91 -2.50 -1.96 -4.69
C SER A 91 -1.74 -1.36 -5.87
N THR A 92 -1.31 -0.11 -5.74
CA THR A 92 -0.36 0.52 -6.68
C THR A 92 1.03 0.47 -6.06
N VAL A 93 2.01 -0.04 -6.80
CA VAL A 93 3.35 -0.36 -6.30
C VAL A 93 4.42 0.30 -7.17
N ALA A 94 5.40 0.97 -6.56
CA ALA A 94 6.56 1.47 -7.29
C ALA A 94 7.58 0.34 -7.52
N LEU A 95 7.95 0.11 -8.79
CA LEU A 95 8.81 -1.02 -9.16
C LEU A 95 10.27 -0.86 -8.69
N GLY A 96 10.79 0.37 -8.66
CA GLY A 96 12.16 0.68 -8.23
C GLY A 96 12.52 0.12 -6.83
N PRO A 97 11.89 0.60 -5.74
CA PRO A 97 12.20 0.13 -4.39
C PRO A 97 11.85 -1.36 -4.18
N LEU A 98 10.85 -1.88 -4.91
CA LEU A 98 10.53 -3.31 -4.92
C LEU A 98 11.71 -4.15 -5.43
N LEU A 99 12.27 -3.81 -6.60
CA LEU A 99 13.40 -4.54 -7.17
C LEU A 99 14.70 -4.33 -6.38
N ALA A 100 14.91 -3.13 -5.80
CA ALA A 100 16.07 -2.85 -4.95
C ALA A 100 16.10 -3.77 -3.71
N GLY A 101 14.97 -3.95 -3.04
CA GLY A 101 14.85 -4.87 -1.90
C GLY A 101 15.06 -6.34 -2.28
N ILE A 102 14.53 -6.75 -3.44
CA ILE A 102 14.76 -8.09 -4.01
C ILE A 102 16.24 -8.32 -4.31
N GLU A 103 16.94 -7.36 -4.92
CA GLU A 103 18.38 -7.46 -5.19
C GLU A 103 19.20 -7.58 -3.89
N ALA A 104 18.90 -6.76 -2.89
CA ALA A 104 19.55 -6.84 -1.58
C ALA A 104 19.34 -8.21 -0.90
N GLY A 105 18.12 -8.75 -0.99
CA GLY A 105 17.80 -10.09 -0.48
C GLY A 105 18.57 -11.21 -1.17
N LEU A 106 18.64 -11.19 -2.51
CA LEU A 106 19.40 -12.16 -3.30
C LEU A 106 20.89 -12.12 -2.95
N ARG A 107 21.48 -10.93 -2.86
CA ARG A 107 22.90 -10.77 -2.49
C ARG A 107 23.19 -11.24 -1.07
N SER A 108 22.25 -11.03 -0.15
CA SER A 108 22.34 -11.56 1.22
C SER A 108 22.35 -13.09 1.26
N ALA A 109 21.64 -13.75 0.32
CA ALA A 109 21.65 -15.20 0.14
C ALA A 109 22.87 -15.72 -0.67
N GLY A 110 23.84 -14.85 -1.01
CA GLY A 110 25.03 -15.24 -1.76
C GLY A 110 24.87 -15.22 -3.29
N PHE A 111 23.77 -14.67 -3.82
CA PHE A 111 23.57 -14.50 -5.26
C PHE A 111 24.08 -13.13 -5.72
N GLY A 112 25.24 -13.12 -6.36
CA GLY A 112 25.89 -11.91 -6.88
C GLY A 112 27.01 -11.38 -5.97
N ARG A 113 27.31 -10.08 -6.08
CA ARG A 113 28.37 -9.46 -5.27
C ARG A 113 27.91 -9.33 -3.82
N PRO A 114 28.73 -9.73 -2.83
CA PRO A 114 28.41 -9.53 -1.42
C PRO A 114 28.06 -8.08 -1.10
N LEU A 115 27.10 -7.89 -0.20
CA LEU A 115 26.76 -6.57 0.30
C LEU A 115 27.96 -5.98 1.07
N PRO A 116 28.24 -4.69 0.92
CA PRO A 116 29.33 -4.03 1.63
C PRO A 116 29.00 -3.89 3.11
N THR A 117 30.05 -3.77 3.94
CA THR A 117 29.90 -3.22 5.29
C THR A 117 29.83 -1.71 5.16
N LEU A 118 28.74 -1.11 5.65
CA LEU A 118 28.54 0.33 5.65
C LEU A 118 29.21 0.95 6.88
N ASP A 119 29.77 2.14 6.71
CA ASP A 119 30.32 2.97 7.78
C ASP A 119 29.81 4.41 7.63
N PRO A 120 28.95 4.91 8.53
CA PRO A 120 28.37 4.22 9.70
C PRO A 120 27.48 3.02 9.33
N PRO A 121 27.31 2.04 10.26
CA PRO A 121 26.54 0.83 9.98
C PRO A 121 25.05 1.11 9.86
N ALA A 122 24.44 0.61 8.79
CA ALA A 122 22.99 0.59 8.56
C ALA A 122 22.58 -0.76 7.95
N ASP A 123 21.31 -1.15 8.11
CA ASP A 123 20.74 -2.33 7.49
C ASP A 123 20.67 -2.15 5.95
N PRO A 124 21.39 -2.94 5.15
CA PRO A 124 21.40 -2.77 3.69
C PRO A 124 20.03 -2.91 3.02
N LEU A 125 19.16 -3.78 3.55
CA LEU A 125 17.83 -4.04 3.00
C LEU A 125 16.90 -2.84 3.25
N LEU A 126 16.91 -2.29 4.46
CA LEU A 126 16.10 -1.12 4.80
C LEU A 126 16.67 0.18 4.21
N ALA A 127 18.00 0.28 4.08
CA ALA A 127 18.67 1.39 3.42
C ALA A 127 18.23 1.57 1.96
N VAL A 128 18.18 0.49 1.18
CA VAL A 128 17.83 0.56 -0.26
C VAL A 128 16.33 0.61 -0.54
N THR A 129 15.49 0.28 0.45
CA THR A 129 14.03 0.23 0.27
C THR A 129 13.35 1.51 0.75
N ILE A 130 13.48 1.85 2.04
CA ILE A 130 12.63 2.87 2.67
C ILE A 130 13.37 3.89 3.53
N ALA A 131 14.48 3.53 4.18
CA ALA A 131 15.08 4.36 5.22
C ALA A 131 15.66 5.67 4.65
N GLU A 132 16.32 5.63 3.50
CA GLU A 132 16.79 6.83 2.79
C GLU A 132 15.63 7.72 2.35
N ALA A 133 14.59 7.12 1.76
CA ALA A 133 13.41 7.84 1.28
C ALA A 133 12.69 8.56 2.42
N LEU A 134 12.54 7.91 3.58
CA LEU A 134 11.97 8.52 4.78
C LEU A 134 12.83 9.65 5.33
N GLY A 135 14.13 9.41 5.54
CA GLY A 135 15.02 10.42 6.11
C GLY A 135 15.08 11.68 5.25
N THR A 136 15.28 11.51 3.94
CA THR A 136 15.38 12.64 3.00
C THR A 136 14.05 13.36 2.82
N SER A 137 12.91 12.63 2.75
CA SER A 137 11.59 13.26 2.63
C SER A 137 11.24 14.12 3.84
N PHE A 138 11.49 13.62 5.06
CA PHE A 138 11.19 14.38 6.27
C PHE A 138 12.15 15.55 6.51
N LEU A 139 13.43 15.44 6.10
CA LEU A 139 14.36 16.57 6.07
C LEU A 139 13.87 17.68 5.12
N LEU A 140 13.43 17.31 3.92
CA LEU A 140 12.88 18.27 2.95
C LEU A 140 11.61 18.94 3.47
N ALA A 141 10.70 18.17 4.06
CA ALA A 141 9.46 18.68 4.63
C ALA A 141 9.69 19.60 5.85
N GLN A 142 10.80 19.44 6.56
CA GLN A 142 11.18 20.34 7.66
C GLN A 142 11.74 21.68 7.18
N ARG A 143 12.37 21.71 5.99
CA ARG A 143 13.03 22.90 5.41
C ARG A 143 12.12 23.72 4.48
N GLY A 144 11.06 23.12 3.94
CA GLY A 144 10.09 23.79 3.05
C GLY A 144 9.06 24.63 3.80
N ASP A 145 8.34 25.49 3.06
CA ASP A 145 7.14 26.17 3.56
C ASP A 145 6.11 25.14 4.09
N ASN A 146 5.28 25.55 5.06
CA ASN A 146 4.31 24.75 5.84
C ASN A 146 3.34 23.80 5.07
N ASN A 147 3.45 23.69 3.74
CA ASN A 147 2.63 22.86 2.86
C ASN A 147 3.34 21.60 2.29
N ALA A 148 4.62 21.34 2.61
CA ALA A 148 5.32 20.15 2.11
C ALA A 148 4.84 18.85 2.79
N THR A 149 4.20 17.96 2.03
CA THR A 149 3.81 16.62 2.49
C THR A 149 5.01 15.67 2.45
N ALA A 150 5.30 14.98 3.56
CA ALA A 150 6.42 14.02 3.63
C ALA A 150 6.04 12.60 3.19
N LEU A 151 4.76 12.23 3.31
CA LEU A 151 4.21 10.92 2.99
C LEU A 151 2.94 11.04 2.18
N GLY A 152 2.69 10.08 1.29
CA GLY A 152 1.54 10.08 0.39
C GLY A 152 1.60 11.24 -0.60
N PRO A 153 0.50 11.55 -1.30
CA PRO A 153 -0.75 10.84 -1.31
C PRO A 153 -0.66 9.56 -2.16
N GLY A 154 -1.76 8.81 -2.17
CA GLY A 154 -2.07 7.87 -3.24
C GLY A 154 -2.65 8.57 -4.46
N GLY A 155 -3.22 7.78 -5.35
CA GLY A 155 -3.60 8.21 -6.69
C GLY A 155 -4.64 7.30 -7.31
N CYS A 156 -4.94 7.56 -8.57
CA CYS A 156 -5.91 6.85 -9.37
C CYS A 156 -5.32 6.47 -10.72
N TRP A 157 -5.68 5.30 -11.21
CA TRP A 157 -5.45 4.89 -12.58
C TRP A 157 -6.52 5.49 -13.50
N ASP A 158 -6.15 5.75 -14.74
CA ASP A 158 -7.08 6.10 -15.81
C ASP A 158 -8.04 4.95 -16.14
N ASP A 159 -7.52 3.73 -16.18
CA ASP A 159 -8.28 2.49 -16.32
C ASP A 159 -7.65 1.40 -15.45
N VAL A 160 -8.44 0.73 -14.61
CA VAL A 160 -7.93 -0.34 -13.73
C VAL A 160 -7.84 -1.71 -14.41
N GLU A 161 -8.52 -1.91 -15.55
CA GLU A 161 -8.39 -3.13 -16.34
C GLU A 161 -7.23 -3.01 -17.36
N ASN A 162 -6.93 -1.79 -17.82
CA ASN A 162 -5.83 -1.51 -18.73
C ASN A 162 -5.04 -0.23 -18.34
N PRO A 163 -4.33 -0.24 -17.20
CA PRO A 163 -3.69 0.95 -16.64
C PRO A 163 -2.58 1.51 -17.52
N GLN A 164 -2.65 2.80 -17.85
CA GLN A 164 -1.61 3.51 -18.60
C GLN A 164 -1.06 4.69 -17.81
N ASN A 165 -1.92 5.43 -17.12
CA ASN A 165 -1.56 6.66 -16.41
C ASN A 165 -2.01 6.61 -14.95
N TYR A 166 -1.10 6.95 -14.06
CA TYR A 166 -1.39 7.07 -12.63
C TYR A 166 -1.28 8.53 -12.19
N THR A 167 -2.36 9.06 -11.61
CA THR A 167 -2.48 10.46 -11.20
C THR A 167 -2.62 10.55 -9.68
N LEU A 168 -1.74 11.32 -9.03
CA LEU A 168 -1.83 11.58 -7.59
C LEU A 168 -3.09 12.38 -7.23
N ARG A 169 -3.71 12.03 -6.10
CA ARG A 169 -4.94 12.69 -5.61
C ARG A 169 -4.68 13.95 -4.77
N GLY A 170 -3.42 14.33 -4.59
CA GLY A 170 -3.01 15.48 -3.77
C GLY A 170 -1.60 15.95 -4.11
N PRO A 171 -1.05 16.89 -3.32
CA PRO A 171 0.28 17.43 -3.55
C PRO A 171 1.34 16.31 -3.57
N PRO A 172 2.30 16.33 -4.52
CA PRO A 172 3.33 15.32 -4.57
C PRO A 172 4.21 15.36 -3.32
N SER A 173 4.66 14.18 -2.87
CA SER A 173 5.76 14.05 -1.91
C SER A 173 6.88 13.19 -2.50
N PRO A 174 8.08 13.19 -1.88
CA PRO A 174 9.12 12.22 -2.21
C PRO A 174 8.74 10.76 -1.90
N VAL A 175 7.77 10.51 -1.01
CA VAL A 175 7.31 9.16 -0.63
C VAL A 175 5.79 9.05 -0.83
N PRO A 176 5.32 9.07 -2.10
CA PRO A 176 3.91 8.82 -2.38
C PRO A 176 3.55 7.36 -2.04
N ASP A 177 2.25 7.06 -1.89
CA ASP A 177 1.82 5.73 -1.45
C ASP A 177 2.43 4.58 -2.28
N PRO A 178 2.58 4.66 -3.63
CA PRO A 178 3.24 3.60 -4.39
C PRO A 178 4.69 3.34 -4.00
N VAL A 179 5.46 4.37 -3.64
CA VAL A 179 6.86 4.23 -3.19
C VAL A 179 6.91 3.54 -1.84
N ALA A 180 6.07 3.99 -0.88
CA ALA A 180 5.96 3.33 0.41
C ALA A 180 5.57 1.85 0.27
N ILE A 181 4.58 1.55 -0.58
CA ILE A 181 4.10 0.20 -0.81
C ILE A 181 5.19 -0.67 -1.48
N GLY A 182 5.84 -0.17 -2.54
CA GLY A 182 6.92 -0.91 -3.21
C GLY A 182 8.13 -1.15 -2.33
N ALA A 183 8.46 -0.20 -1.45
CA ALA A 183 9.52 -0.38 -0.46
C ALA A 183 9.17 -1.42 0.60
N MET A 184 7.94 -1.43 1.11
CA MET A 184 7.49 -2.46 2.05
C MET A 184 7.55 -3.85 1.42
N ASP A 185 7.05 -3.99 0.19
CA ASP A 185 7.07 -5.25 -0.54
C ASP A 185 8.51 -5.69 -0.84
N GLY A 186 9.36 -4.78 -1.30
CA GLY A 186 10.79 -5.05 -1.55
C GLY A 186 11.52 -5.53 -0.30
N ALA A 187 11.25 -4.93 0.86
CA ALA A 187 11.84 -5.35 2.13
C ALA A 187 11.33 -6.73 2.58
N VAL A 188 10.02 -6.96 2.52
CA VAL A 188 9.40 -8.25 2.90
C VAL A 188 9.91 -9.38 2.00
N LEU A 189 9.95 -9.15 0.68
CA LEU A 189 10.39 -10.14 -0.30
C LEU A 189 11.90 -10.35 -0.26
N GLY A 190 12.68 -9.29 -0.09
CA GLY A 190 14.13 -9.38 0.10
C GLY A 190 14.50 -10.21 1.34
N ALA A 191 13.83 -9.97 2.47
CA ALA A 191 14.02 -10.76 3.69
C ALA A 191 13.63 -12.24 3.51
N ARG A 192 12.64 -12.54 2.66
CA ARG A 192 12.28 -13.91 2.29
C ARG A 192 13.36 -14.56 1.43
N LEU A 193 13.85 -13.88 0.40
CA LEU A 193 14.88 -14.40 -0.51
C LEU A 193 16.21 -14.65 0.20
N ALA A 194 16.54 -13.88 1.24
CA ALA A 194 17.70 -14.11 2.09
C ALA A 194 17.72 -15.52 2.73
N ARG A 195 16.57 -16.19 2.82
CA ARG A 195 16.42 -17.56 3.38
C ARG A 195 16.40 -18.66 2.31
N GLY A 196 16.24 -18.30 1.05
CA GLY A 196 16.12 -19.24 -0.06
C GLY A 196 15.79 -18.52 -1.38
N PRO A 197 16.62 -18.69 -2.42
CA PRO A 197 16.39 -18.04 -3.71
C PRO A 197 15.18 -18.65 -4.43
N LEU A 198 14.40 -17.78 -5.05
CA LEU A 198 13.35 -18.14 -6.02
C LEU A 198 13.52 -17.24 -7.24
N PRO A 199 13.12 -17.70 -8.45
CA PRO A 199 12.94 -16.80 -9.58
C PRO A 199 12.05 -15.61 -9.17
N VAL A 200 12.42 -14.40 -9.56
CA VAL A 200 11.71 -13.18 -9.15
C VAL A 200 10.27 -13.20 -9.66
N ALA A 201 10.03 -13.67 -10.89
CA ALA A 201 8.69 -13.81 -11.41
C ALA A 201 7.82 -14.78 -10.59
N GLU A 202 8.37 -15.93 -10.19
CA GLU A 202 7.67 -16.91 -9.35
C GLU A 202 7.35 -16.33 -7.96
N LEU A 203 8.31 -15.62 -7.37
CA LEU A 203 8.13 -14.95 -6.08
C LEU A 203 6.98 -13.93 -6.12
N LEU A 204 6.95 -13.08 -7.15
CA LEU A 204 5.94 -12.04 -7.31
C LEU A 204 4.56 -12.62 -7.63
N ARG A 205 4.49 -13.71 -8.43
CA ARG A 205 3.25 -14.46 -8.67
C ARG A 205 2.63 -14.97 -7.37
N GLY A 206 3.42 -15.65 -6.55
CA GLY A 206 2.96 -16.14 -5.25
C GLY A 206 2.63 -15.03 -4.26
N TYR A 207 3.33 -13.88 -4.33
CA TYR A 207 3.10 -12.77 -3.42
C TYR A 207 1.79 -12.02 -3.70
N TYR A 208 1.57 -11.59 -4.95
CA TYR A 208 0.37 -10.86 -5.36
C TYR A 208 -0.81 -11.76 -5.73
N GLY A 209 -0.62 -13.09 -5.72
CA GLY A 209 -1.66 -14.07 -6.00
C GLY A 209 -2.03 -14.17 -7.47
N THR A 210 -1.07 -14.09 -8.39
CA THR A 210 -1.31 -14.34 -9.83
C THR A 210 -1.01 -15.79 -10.21
N GLY A 211 -1.90 -16.39 -11.00
CA GLY A 211 -1.76 -17.76 -11.52
C GLY A 211 -2.95 -18.69 -11.21
N ASN A 212 -2.98 -19.86 -11.86
CA ASN A 212 -4.12 -20.79 -11.87
C ASN A 212 -4.43 -21.52 -10.53
N GLY A 213 -3.76 -21.19 -9.43
CA GLY A 213 -3.88 -21.90 -8.14
C GLY A 213 -4.08 -21.02 -6.91
N SER A 214 -4.17 -19.69 -7.06
CA SER A 214 -4.26 -18.72 -5.96
C SER A 214 -5.69 -18.35 -5.57
N GLU A 215 -6.72 -18.93 -6.19
CA GLU A 215 -8.13 -18.60 -5.89
C GLU A 215 -8.57 -19.04 -4.48
N ALA A 216 -7.77 -19.87 -3.79
CA ALA A 216 -8.04 -20.27 -2.41
C ALA A 216 -7.39 -19.30 -1.41
N GLY A 217 -8.08 -18.20 -1.11
CA GLY A 217 -7.76 -17.33 0.03
C GLY A 217 -7.03 -16.02 -0.30
N ARG A 218 -6.75 -15.26 0.75
CA ARG A 218 -6.18 -13.91 0.69
C ARG A 218 -4.70 -13.96 0.24
N PRO A 219 -4.27 -13.20 -0.79
CA PRO A 219 -2.89 -13.23 -1.25
C PRO A 219 -1.92 -12.73 -0.18
N SER A 220 -0.66 -13.19 -0.22
CA SER A 220 0.36 -12.85 0.77
C SER A 220 0.58 -11.34 0.89
N SER A 221 0.44 -10.62 -0.22
CA SER A 221 0.53 -9.16 -0.31
C SER A 221 -0.50 -8.42 0.54
N SER A 222 -1.64 -9.03 0.85
CA SER A 222 -2.64 -8.42 1.74
C SER A 222 -2.15 -8.32 3.19
N TYR A 223 -1.14 -9.11 3.56
CA TYR A 223 -0.49 -9.06 4.87
C TYR A 223 0.78 -8.19 4.88
N ARG A 224 1.05 -7.42 3.82
CA ARG A 224 2.28 -6.64 3.68
C ARG A 224 2.54 -5.72 4.87
N ARG A 225 1.51 -5.05 5.39
CA ARG A 225 1.61 -4.09 6.50
C ARG A 225 2.08 -4.78 7.78
N ARG A 226 1.41 -5.89 8.12
CA ARG A 226 1.77 -6.76 9.25
C ARG A 226 3.17 -7.35 9.10
N ASN A 227 3.49 -7.89 7.93
CA ASN A 227 4.78 -8.54 7.66
C ASN A 227 5.93 -7.54 7.68
N PHE A 228 5.72 -6.35 7.11
CA PHE A 228 6.67 -5.26 7.15
C PHE A 228 6.83 -4.74 8.58
N GLY A 229 5.75 -4.57 9.35
CA GLY A 229 5.82 -4.19 10.76
C GLY A 229 6.60 -5.18 11.64
N ALA A 230 6.48 -6.48 11.37
CA ALA A 230 7.30 -7.50 12.03
C ALA A 230 8.79 -7.42 11.64
N LEU A 231 9.08 -7.03 10.39
CA LEU A 231 10.45 -6.86 9.89
C LEU A 231 11.09 -5.55 10.40
N ALA A 232 10.34 -4.46 10.36
CA ALA A 232 10.80 -3.08 10.50
C ALA A 232 9.79 -2.26 11.31
N GLY A 233 9.45 -2.71 12.52
CA GLY A 233 8.60 -1.95 13.43
C GLY A 233 9.19 -0.56 13.75
N GLN A 234 8.38 0.34 14.30
CA GLN A 234 8.72 1.75 14.50
C GLN A 234 10.13 1.98 15.07
N GLY A 235 10.49 1.30 16.16
CA GLY A 235 11.80 1.49 16.81
C GLY A 235 12.99 1.02 15.97
N ARG A 236 12.81 0.04 15.06
CA ARG A 236 13.85 -0.34 14.09
C ARG A 236 13.92 0.69 12.96
N LEU A 237 12.78 1.13 12.42
CA LEU A 237 12.75 2.18 11.40
C LEU A 237 13.44 3.46 11.88
N GLU A 238 13.17 3.89 13.10
CA GLU A 238 13.81 5.08 13.68
C GLU A 238 15.34 4.95 13.67
N LYS A 239 15.87 3.80 14.09
CA LYS A 239 17.30 3.53 14.08
C LYS A 239 17.88 3.53 12.67
N GLU A 240 17.24 2.84 11.73
CA GLU A 240 17.76 2.74 10.35
C GLU A 240 17.65 4.05 9.59
N VAL A 241 16.60 4.85 9.81
CA VAL A 241 16.50 6.20 9.21
C VAL A 241 17.62 7.09 9.74
N ALA A 242 17.88 7.08 11.05
CA ALA A 242 18.99 7.84 11.63
C ALA A 242 20.35 7.37 11.08
N ALA A 243 20.59 6.06 11.03
CA ALA A 243 21.84 5.48 10.53
C ALA A 243 22.09 5.83 9.05
N VAL A 244 21.05 5.76 8.22
CA VAL A 244 21.14 6.13 6.80
C VAL A 244 21.36 7.63 6.63
N LEU A 245 20.73 8.49 7.44
CA LEU A 245 21.02 9.93 7.39
C LEU A 245 22.47 10.24 7.75
N GLU A 246 23.04 9.56 8.75
CA GLU A 246 24.46 9.69 9.08
C GLU A 246 25.36 9.16 7.95
N LEU A 247 24.97 8.06 7.30
CA LEU A 247 25.65 7.56 6.09
C LEU A 247 25.63 8.58 4.94
N LEU A 248 24.49 9.21 4.68
CA LEU A 248 24.39 10.23 3.63
C LEU A 248 25.28 11.45 3.88
N ARG A 249 25.64 11.74 5.13
CA ARG A 249 26.59 12.81 5.48
C ARG A 249 28.04 12.47 5.10
N THR A 250 28.36 11.20 4.85
CA THR A 250 29.69 10.76 4.41
C THR A 250 29.78 10.57 2.89
N LEU A 251 28.64 10.43 2.20
CA LEU A 251 28.57 10.17 0.76
C LEU A 251 28.49 11.45 -0.06
N SER A 252 29.24 11.54 -1.17
CA SER A 252 29.06 12.62 -2.15
C SER A 252 27.89 12.31 -3.12
N PRO A 253 27.08 13.29 -3.52
CA PRO A 253 27.15 14.73 -3.19
C PRO A 253 26.38 15.13 -1.92
N THR A 254 25.74 14.19 -1.22
CA THR A 254 24.83 14.49 -0.10
C THR A 254 25.55 15.04 1.14
N SER A 255 26.84 14.76 1.30
CA SER A 255 27.69 15.28 2.37
C SER A 255 27.72 16.81 2.41
N GLU A 256 27.66 17.46 1.25
CA GLU A 256 27.60 18.93 1.17
C GLU A 256 26.22 19.46 1.55
N LEU A 257 25.15 18.80 1.09
CA LEU A 257 23.76 19.20 1.35
C LEU A 257 23.33 19.02 2.82
N LEU A 258 23.96 18.06 3.50
CA LEU A 258 23.66 17.69 4.89
C LEU A 258 24.71 18.19 5.89
N ARG A 259 25.66 19.01 5.45
CA ARG A 259 26.76 19.53 6.30
C ARG A 259 26.23 20.24 7.55
N ASP A 260 25.17 21.01 7.41
CA ASP A 260 24.58 21.82 8.48
C ASP A 260 23.49 21.07 9.27
N VAL A 261 23.18 19.82 8.92
CA VAL A 261 22.23 18.99 9.69
C VAL A 261 22.94 18.44 10.92
N GLY A 262 22.49 18.86 12.10
CA GLY A 262 23.03 18.40 13.38
C GLY A 262 22.51 17.01 13.77
N THR A 263 23.25 16.28 14.60
CA THR A 263 22.83 14.94 15.08
C THR A 263 21.50 14.96 15.86
N GLN A 264 21.18 16.06 16.55
CA GLN A 264 19.87 16.23 17.20
C GLN A 264 18.72 16.37 16.16
N GLU A 265 18.99 17.04 15.05
CA GLU A 265 18.03 17.17 13.94
C GLU A 265 17.82 15.81 13.26
N VAL A 266 18.89 15.05 13.01
CA VAL A 266 18.81 13.66 12.51
C VAL A 266 17.91 12.81 13.39
N ALA A 267 18.12 12.83 14.72
CA ALA A 267 17.32 12.05 15.66
C ALA A 267 15.84 12.46 15.63
N ALA A 268 15.55 13.77 15.62
CA ALA A 268 14.18 14.28 15.57
C ALA A 268 13.46 13.90 14.26
N VAL A 269 14.16 14.01 13.12
CA VAL A 269 13.65 13.60 11.81
C VAL A 269 13.36 12.11 11.80
N ALA A 270 14.31 11.29 12.25
CA ALA A 270 14.16 9.84 12.25
C ALA A 270 12.98 9.38 13.12
N GLN A 271 12.84 9.95 14.32
CA GLN A 271 11.72 9.67 15.22
C GLN A 271 10.38 10.04 14.57
N ARG A 272 10.28 11.24 13.97
CA ARG A 272 9.06 11.71 13.32
C ARG A 272 8.71 10.84 12.10
N ALA A 273 9.70 10.56 11.24
CA ALA A 273 9.53 9.76 10.04
C ALA A 273 9.06 8.33 10.36
N ALA A 274 9.71 7.68 11.33
CA ALA A 274 9.34 6.33 11.75
C ALA A 274 7.94 6.27 12.37
N ARG A 275 7.58 7.24 13.23
CA ARG A 275 6.24 7.32 13.83
C ARG A 275 5.16 7.53 12.77
N GLU A 276 5.25 8.59 11.97
CA GLU A 276 4.22 8.91 10.96
C GLU A 276 4.09 7.80 9.90
N PHE A 277 5.19 7.17 9.50
CA PHE A 277 5.15 6.02 8.60
C PHE A 277 4.48 4.81 9.25
N SER A 278 4.82 4.50 10.51
CA SER A 278 4.23 3.35 11.23
C SER A 278 2.73 3.53 11.40
N GLU A 279 2.30 4.71 11.84
CA GLU A 279 0.89 5.04 11.98
C GLU A 279 0.14 4.87 10.65
N ARG A 280 0.67 5.42 9.55
CA ARG A 280 -0.01 5.41 8.25
C ARG A 280 0.04 4.06 7.53
N TYR A 281 1.16 3.35 7.57
CA TYR A 281 1.42 2.19 6.71
C TYR A 281 1.49 0.85 7.44
N ILE A 282 1.66 0.83 8.77
CA ILE A 282 1.77 -0.41 9.57
C ILE A 282 0.53 -0.59 10.45
N GLU A 283 0.13 0.44 11.18
CA GLU A 283 -0.94 0.35 12.19
C GLU A 283 -2.34 0.56 11.60
N CYS A 284 -2.46 1.42 10.58
CA CYS A 284 -3.74 1.66 9.93
C CYS A 284 -3.98 0.74 8.75
N PRO A 285 -5.26 0.41 8.48
CA PRO A 285 -5.58 -0.48 7.39
C PRO A 285 -5.49 0.27 6.05
N ALA A 286 -5.23 -0.46 4.98
CA ALA A 286 -5.30 0.09 3.63
C ALA A 286 -6.75 0.32 3.21
N ILE A 287 -7.04 1.55 2.76
CA ILE A 287 -8.36 1.94 2.24
C ILE A 287 -8.24 2.16 0.72
N MET A 288 -8.89 1.28 -0.04
CA MET A 288 -9.02 1.38 -1.50
C MET A 288 -9.92 2.56 -1.85
N PRO A 289 -9.37 3.61 -2.50
CA PRO A 289 -10.15 4.79 -2.84
C PRO A 289 -11.18 4.48 -3.92
N ARG A 290 -12.19 5.35 -4.02
CA ARG A 290 -13.31 5.24 -4.97
C ARG A 290 -12.90 4.92 -6.41
N CYS A 291 -11.84 5.53 -6.90
CA CYS A 291 -11.38 5.33 -8.28
C CYS A 291 -10.86 3.91 -8.55
N LEU A 292 -10.23 3.24 -7.57
CA LEU A 292 -9.67 1.91 -7.78
C LEU A 292 -10.77 0.85 -7.94
N TRP A 293 -11.88 0.97 -7.21
CA TRP A 293 -13.00 0.06 -7.38
C TRP A 293 -13.98 0.49 -8.48
N GLY A 294 -13.66 1.55 -9.25
CA GLY A 294 -14.48 2.01 -10.37
C GLY A 294 -15.82 2.59 -9.92
N ALA A 295 -15.81 3.37 -8.84
CA ALA A 295 -16.99 4.03 -8.33
C ALA A 295 -17.59 5.00 -9.35
N ARG A 296 -18.92 4.95 -9.50
CA ARG A 296 -19.65 6.03 -10.15
C ARG A 296 -19.55 7.32 -9.31
N PRO A 297 -19.69 8.50 -9.94
CA PRO A 297 -19.82 9.76 -9.22
C PRO A 297 -21.00 9.73 -8.24
N TYR A 298 -20.89 10.55 -7.20
CA TYR A 298 -21.99 10.89 -6.32
C TYR A 298 -23.10 11.60 -7.14
N ARG A 299 -24.38 11.33 -6.87
CA ARG A 299 -25.52 12.07 -7.47
C ARG A 299 -25.94 13.21 -6.54
N GLY A 300 -26.22 14.38 -7.09
CA GLY A 300 -26.58 15.55 -6.28
C GLY A 300 -25.40 16.09 -5.48
N THR A 301 -25.70 16.81 -4.39
CA THR A 301 -24.70 17.48 -3.56
C THR A 301 -24.59 16.77 -2.21
N PRO A 302 -23.44 16.14 -1.88
CA PRO A 302 -23.28 15.42 -0.62
C PRO A 302 -23.29 16.40 0.57
N ALA A 303 -23.98 16.03 1.64
CA ALA A 303 -23.92 16.78 2.90
C ALA A 303 -22.64 16.44 3.67
N PRO A 304 -21.91 17.45 4.20
CA PRO A 304 -20.66 17.22 4.93
C PRO A 304 -20.93 16.65 6.33
N LEU A 305 -20.01 15.80 6.79
CA LEU A 305 -19.90 15.39 8.19
C LEU A 305 -19.06 16.40 8.99
N GLN A 306 -19.26 16.41 10.32
CA GLN A 306 -18.47 17.22 11.25
C GLN A 306 -17.73 16.29 12.24
N PRO A 307 -16.62 15.65 11.83
CA PRO A 307 -15.80 14.84 12.73
C PRO A 307 -15.15 15.69 13.84
N PRO A 308 -14.79 15.09 15.00
CA PRO A 308 -14.93 13.67 15.33
C PRO A 308 -16.39 13.27 15.63
N LEU A 309 -16.84 12.17 15.03
CA LEU A 309 -18.18 11.63 15.26
C LEU A 309 -18.23 10.75 16.52
N GLY A 310 -19.42 10.60 17.10
CA GLY A 310 -19.61 9.86 18.36
C GLY A 310 -20.03 8.40 18.21
N SER A 311 -20.23 7.90 16.99
CA SER A 311 -20.72 6.53 16.79
C SER A 311 -20.13 5.84 15.57
N VAL A 312 -20.09 4.51 15.65
CA VAL A 312 -19.81 3.60 14.53
C VAL A 312 -20.91 2.57 14.46
N PHE A 313 -21.44 2.33 13.27
CA PHE A 313 -22.53 1.39 13.03
C PHE A 313 -22.02 0.25 12.15
N LEU A 314 -22.05 -0.97 12.68
CA LEU A 314 -21.63 -2.17 11.98
C LEU A 314 -22.79 -2.80 11.21
N HIS A 315 -22.49 -3.18 9.97
CA HIS A 315 -23.40 -3.82 9.03
C HIS A 315 -22.76 -5.06 8.42
N HIS A 316 -23.58 -6.05 8.07
CA HIS A 316 -23.24 -6.97 6.98
C HIS A 316 -23.92 -6.47 5.69
N THR A 317 -23.47 -6.90 4.52
CA THR A 317 -24.12 -6.49 3.27
C THR A 317 -25.40 -7.27 3.01
N LEU A 318 -25.50 -8.52 3.49
CA LEU A 318 -26.54 -9.52 3.18
C LEU A 318 -26.57 -9.91 1.69
N GLU A 319 -26.59 -8.92 0.79
CA GLU A 319 -26.38 -9.06 -0.65
C GLU A 319 -25.34 -8.00 -1.10
N PRO A 320 -24.17 -8.40 -1.63
CA PRO A 320 -23.70 -9.77 -1.86
C PRO A 320 -23.59 -10.62 -0.58
N SER A 321 -24.04 -11.87 -0.65
CA SER A 321 -24.11 -12.79 0.50
C SER A 321 -22.80 -13.55 0.75
N ARG A 322 -21.94 -13.69 -0.25
CA ARG A 322 -20.63 -14.35 -0.11
C ARG A 322 -19.52 -13.33 0.14
N PRO A 323 -18.61 -13.58 1.09
CA PRO A 323 -17.41 -12.79 1.23
C PRO A 323 -16.60 -12.76 -0.06
N CYS A 324 -16.12 -11.57 -0.43
CA CYS A 324 -15.24 -11.39 -1.57
C CYS A 324 -13.78 -11.55 -1.14
N GLN A 325 -12.99 -12.36 -1.85
CA GLN A 325 -11.64 -12.76 -1.40
C GLN A 325 -10.51 -12.25 -2.32
N THR A 326 -10.87 -11.58 -3.41
CA THR A 326 -9.93 -10.94 -4.33
C THR A 326 -10.35 -9.50 -4.58
N PHE A 327 -9.39 -8.63 -4.88
CA PHE A 327 -9.66 -7.23 -5.21
C PHE A 327 -10.72 -7.10 -6.31
N ARG A 328 -10.63 -7.90 -7.37
CA ARG A 328 -11.60 -7.90 -8.47
C ARG A 328 -13.01 -8.25 -8.00
N ALA A 329 -13.15 -9.26 -7.13
CA ALA A 329 -14.44 -9.67 -6.57
C ALA A 329 -15.00 -8.59 -5.63
N CYS A 330 -14.16 -8.00 -4.77
CA CYS A 330 -14.58 -6.96 -3.84
C CYS A 330 -14.92 -5.65 -4.54
N ALA A 331 -14.14 -5.23 -5.53
CA ALA A 331 -14.46 -4.07 -6.38
C ALA A 331 -15.77 -4.29 -7.15
N ARG A 332 -16.05 -5.52 -7.62
CA ARG A 332 -17.36 -5.86 -8.20
C ARG A 332 -18.48 -5.73 -7.16
N ALA A 333 -18.33 -6.31 -5.98
CA ALA A 333 -19.31 -6.21 -4.89
C ALA A 333 -19.63 -4.74 -4.54
N MET A 334 -18.60 -3.89 -4.47
CA MET A 334 -18.75 -2.44 -4.27
C MET A 334 -19.60 -1.79 -5.36
N ARG A 335 -19.29 -2.05 -6.63
CA ARG A 335 -20.06 -1.52 -7.77
C ARG A 335 -21.48 -2.05 -7.76
N ASP A 336 -21.71 -3.30 -7.41
CA ASP A 336 -23.04 -3.92 -7.39
C ASP A 336 -23.92 -3.27 -6.32
N MET A 337 -23.38 -3.07 -5.11
CA MET A 337 -24.06 -2.33 -4.05
C MET A 337 -24.30 -0.87 -4.42
N GLN A 338 -23.33 -0.18 -5.03
CA GLN A 338 -23.51 1.21 -5.46
C GLN A 338 -24.62 1.31 -6.50
N ARG A 339 -24.65 0.42 -7.50
CA ARG A 339 -25.72 0.38 -8.51
C ARG A 339 -27.09 0.15 -7.87
N PHE A 340 -27.22 -0.82 -6.97
CA PHE A 340 -28.48 -1.04 -6.27
C PHE A 340 -28.91 0.18 -5.45
N HIS A 341 -28.00 0.80 -4.70
CA HIS A 341 -28.30 1.99 -3.91
C HIS A 341 -28.70 3.19 -4.77
N GLN A 342 -28.01 3.45 -5.88
CA GLN A 342 -28.31 4.57 -6.76
C GLN A 342 -29.51 4.32 -7.67
N ASP A 343 -29.52 3.19 -8.38
CA ASP A 343 -30.47 2.93 -9.47
C ASP A 343 -31.79 2.35 -8.94
N THR A 344 -31.75 1.56 -7.86
CA THR A 344 -32.96 0.93 -7.30
C THR A 344 -33.50 1.68 -6.09
N ARG A 345 -32.65 2.13 -5.15
CA ARG A 345 -33.10 2.89 -3.97
C ARG A 345 -33.16 4.40 -4.17
N GLY A 346 -32.65 4.91 -5.30
CA GLY A 346 -32.64 6.34 -5.60
C GLY A 346 -31.72 7.15 -4.68
N TRP A 347 -30.74 6.53 -4.05
CA TRP A 347 -29.77 7.23 -3.19
C TRP A 347 -28.71 7.92 -4.02
N ASP A 348 -28.07 8.90 -3.40
CA ASP A 348 -27.03 9.66 -4.08
C ASP A 348 -25.78 8.82 -4.39
N ASP A 349 -25.51 7.80 -3.58
CA ASP A 349 -24.33 6.94 -3.65
C ASP A 349 -24.53 5.70 -2.77
N ILE A 350 -23.54 4.79 -2.76
CA ILE A 350 -23.47 3.68 -1.81
C ILE A 350 -23.74 4.15 -0.38
N GLY A 351 -24.55 3.41 0.38
CA GLY A 351 -25.03 3.88 1.69
C GLY A 351 -23.97 3.92 2.80
N TYR A 352 -22.94 3.07 2.71
CA TYR A 352 -21.92 2.92 3.75
C TYR A 352 -20.81 3.99 3.63
N SER A 353 -20.20 4.34 4.76
CA SER A 353 -18.99 5.15 4.78
C SER A 353 -17.79 4.33 4.28
N PHE A 354 -17.65 3.11 4.81
CA PHE A 354 -16.64 2.13 4.41
C PHE A 354 -17.25 0.75 4.26
N VAL A 355 -16.63 -0.05 3.39
CA VAL A 355 -16.97 -1.47 3.24
C VAL A 355 -15.71 -2.30 3.39
N VAL A 356 -15.81 -3.46 4.02
CA VAL A 356 -14.69 -4.36 4.30
C VAL A 356 -14.80 -5.61 3.43
N GLY A 357 -13.75 -5.88 2.67
CA GLY A 357 -13.58 -7.12 1.91
C GLY A 357 -12.85 -8.20 2.70
N SER A 358 -13.05 -9.46 2.35
CA SER A 358 -12.24 -10.59 2.88
C SER A 358 -10.90 -10.74 2.16
N ASP A 359 -10.62 -9.89 1.18
CA ASP A 359 -9.32 -9.73 0.54
C ASP A 359 -8.32 -8.90 1.38
N GLY A 360 -8.74 -8.39 2.54
CA GLY A 360 -7.87 -7.70 3.50
C GLY A 360 -7.80 -6.19 3.31
N TYR A 361 -8.74 -5.61 2.57
CA TYR A 361 -8.82 -4.17 2.34
C TYR A 361 -10.15 -3.59 2.80
N LEU A 362 -10.11 -2.32 3.22
CA LEU A 362 -11.31 -1.50 3.25
C LEU A 362 -11.49 -0.80 1.92
N TYR A 363 -12.74 -0.50 1.59
CA TYR A 363 -13.15 0.21 0.40
C TYR A 363 -13.86 1.50 0.82
N GLU A 364 -13.38 2.62 0.27
CA GLU A 364 -13.99 3.92 0.46
C GLU A 364 -15.37 3.94 -0.21
N GLY A 365 -16.44 3.99 0.61
CA GLY A 365 -17.79 4.30 0.16
C GLY A 365 -17.96 5.82 0.10
N ARG A 366 -18.81 6.36 0.98
CA ARG A 366 -18.91 7.82 1.17
C ARG A 366 -17.72 8.43 1.93
N GLY A 367 -16.90 7.59 2.56
CA GLY A 367 -15.65 8.00 3.20
C GLY A 367 -15.85 8.82 4.47
N TRP A 368 -14.80 9.55 4.85
CA TRP A 368 -14.72 10.29 6.12
C TRP A 368 -15.50 11.62 6.13
N HIS A 369 -15.79 12.18 4.96
CA HIS A 369 -16.23 13.58 4.85
C HIS A 369 -17.73 13.76 4.58
N TRP A 370 -18.43 12.70 4.15
CA TRP A 370 -19.80 12.81 3.64
C TRP A 370 -20.79 11.95 4.40
N VAL A 371 -21.98 12.50 4.63
CA VAL A 371 -23.06 11.83 5.37
C VAL A 371 -23.51 10.54 4.66
N GLY A 372 -23.64 9.47 5.45
CA GLY A 372 -24.10 8.14 5.04
C GLY A 372 -25.57 8.02 4.61
N ALA A 373 -25.96 6.85 4.13
CA ALA A 373 -27.35 6.40 4.01
C ALA A 373 -27.58 5.00 4.62
N HIS A 374 -26.72 4.59 5.56
CA HIS A 374 -26.65 3.24 6.12
C HIS A 374 -27.61 3.00 7.30
N THR A 375 -27.90 4.03 8.11
CA THR A 375 -28.67 3.90 9.35
C THR A 375 -29.62 5.08 9.50
N LYS A 376 -30.89 4.88 9.12
CA LYS A 376 -31.92 5.93 9.09
C LYS A 376 -32.04 6.61 10.47
N GLY A 377 -31.95 7.94 10.50
CA GLY A 377 -31.99 8.75 11.73
C GLY A 377 -30.62 8.98 12.40
N TYR A 378 -29.58 8.25 11.98
CA TYR A 378 -28.26 8.29 12.62
C TYR A 378 -27.09 8.58 11.66
N ASN A 379 -27.35 8.72 10.35
CA ASN A 379 -26.32 8.93 9.31
C ASN A 379 -25.38 10.13 9.54
N THR A 380 -25.82 11.16 10.29
CA THR A 380 -25.02 12.34 10.62
C THR A 380 -24.21 12.18 11.90
N GLN A 381 -24.45 11.12 12.68
CA GLN A 381 -23.89 10.93 14.02
C GLN A 381 -22.71 9.95 14.04
N GLY A 382 -22.49 9.20 12.96
CA GLY A 382 -21.48 8.15 12.93
C GLY A 382 -21.23 7.55 11.56
N PHE A 383 -20.16 6.77 11.45
CA PHE A 383 -19.78 6.06 10.23
C PHE A 383 -20.44 4.69 10.15
N GLY A 384 -20.94 4.34 8.97
CA GLY A 384 -21.43 3.00 8.67
C GLY A 384 -20.34 2.16 8.04
N VAL A 385 -19.99 1.05 8.69
CA VAL A 385 -19.00 0.08 8.21
C VAL A 385 -19.73 -1.22 7.84
N GLY A 386 -19.75 -1.55 6.54
CA GLY A 386 -20.34 -2.80 6.04
C GLY A 386 -19.30 -3.87 5.80
N ILE A 387 -19.51 -5.11 6.23
CA ILE A 387 -18.67 -6.25 5.88
C ILE A 387 -19.36 -7.05 4.78
N VAL A 388 -18.67 -7.31 3.66
CA VAL A 388 -19.25 -8.04 2.52
C VAL A 388 -19.53 -9.49 2.92
N GLY A 389 -20.81 -9.87 2.93
CA GLY A 389 -21.29 -11.21 3.22
C GLY A 389 -22.60 -11.24 4.01
N ASP A 390 -23.11 -12.45 4.24
CA ASP A 390 -24.18 -12.74 5.19
C ASP A 390 -23.62 -13.43 6.44
N PHE A 391 -23.51 -12.64 7.52
CA PHE A 391 -23.04 -13.11 8.82
C PHE A 391 -24.17 -13.42 9.81
N THR A 392 -25.30 -13.92 9.31
CA THR A 392 -26.40 -14.37 10.16
C THR A 392 -26.01 -15.62 10.95
N ALA A 393 -25.43 -16.61 10.27
CA ALA A 393 -25.09 -17.92 10.85
C ALA A 393 -23.58 -18.15 11.02
N THR A 394 -22.75 -17.41 10.29
CA THR A 394 -21.28 -17.56 10.30
C THR A 394 -20.61 -16.22 10.58
N LEU A 395 -19.38 -16.26 11.09
CA LEU A 395 -18.56 -15.07 11.26
C LEU A 395 -17.75 -14.76 9.98
N PRO A 396 -17.38 -13.49 9.75
CA PRO A 396 -16.26 -13.16 8.87
C PRO A 396 -14.97 -13.87 9.32
N ASP A 397 -14.00 -13.99 8.43
CA ASP A 397 -12.69 -14.52 8.81
C ASP A 397 -12.02 -13.64 9.89
N PRO A 398 -11.19 -14.21 10.77
CA PRO A 398 -10.58 -13.47 11.88
C PRO A 398 -9.76 -12.26 11.43
N ASP A 399 -9.06 -12.33 10.30
CA ASP A 399 -8.28 -11.21 9.80
C ASP A 399 -9.19 -10.07 9.31
N THR A 400 -10.36 -10.36 8.75
CA THR A 400 -11.38 -9.34 8.41
C THR A 400 -11.98 -8.68 9.65
N LEU A 401 -12.23 -9.43 10.72
CA LEU A 401 -12.68 -8.85 12.00
C LEU A 401 -11.60 -7.92 12.61
N ALA A 402 -10.35 -8.38 12.61
CA ALA A 402 -9.21 -7.60 13.09
C ALA A 402 -9.00 -6.29 12.30
N LEU A 403 -9.21 -6.31 10.98
CA LEU A 403 -9.11 -5.12 10.14
C LEU A 403 -10.05 -3.99 10.60
N VAL A 404 -11.21 -4.33 11.15
CA VAL A 404 -12.13 -3.34 11.73
C VAL A 404 -11.77 -3.02 13.18
N ARG A 405 -11.72 -4.06 14.02
CA ARG A 405 -11.58 -3.92 15.48
C ARG A 405 -10.24 -3.32 15.89
N ASP A 406 -9.17 -3.84 15.32
CA ASP A 406 -7.80 -3.60 15.77
C ASP A 406 -7.07 -2.54 14.90
N GLU A 407 -7.53 -2.34 13.66
CA GLU A 407 -6.90 -1.38 12.74
C GLU A 407 -7.79 -0.15 12.48
N LEU A 408 -9.00 -0.31 11.92
CA LEU A 408 -9.85 0.82 11.55
C LEU A 408 -10.25 1.69 12.75
N LEU A 409 -10.80 1.08 13.81
CA LEU A 409 -11.34 1.85 14.94
C LEU A 409 -10.25 2.66 15.67
N PRO A 410 -9.09 2.08 16.04
CA PRO A 410 -8.02 2.85 16.67
C PRO A 410 -7.47 3.96 15.75
N CYS A 411 -7.35 3.70 14.45
CA CYS A 411 -6.91 4.70 13.49
C CYS A 411 -7.91 5.84 13.32
N ALA A 412 -9.20 5.53 13.29
CA ALA A 412 -10.24 6.54 13.23
C ALA A 412 -10.23 7.44 14.48
N VAL A 413 -9.94 6.90 15.66
CA VAL A 413 -9.73 7.71 16.88
C VAL A 413 -8.49 8.58 16.75
N ARG A 414 -7.36 7.99 16.35
CA ARG A 414 -6.05 8.68 16.26
C ARG A 414 -6.09 9.87 15.34
N PHE A 415 -6.72 9.73 14.18
CA PHE A 415 -6.85 10.80 13.18
C PHE A 415 -8.07 11.71 13.40
N GLY A 416 -8.74 11.61 14.55
CA GLY A 416 -9.83 12.51 14.93
C GLY A 416 -11.09 12.34 14.07
N HIS A 417 -11.28 11.20 13.43
CA HIS A 417 -12.52 10.88 12.71
C HIS A 417 -13.63 10.48 13.67
N ILE A 418 -13.31 9.71 14.71
CA ILE A 418 -14.24 9.36 15.79
C ILE A 418 -13.67 9.76 17.15
N ARG A 419 -14.55 10.01 18.12
CA ARG A 419 -14.14 10.35 19.48
C ARG A 419 -13.54 9.13 20.20
N PRO A 420 -12.63 9.29 21.17
CA PRO A 420 -12.11 8.17 21.96
C PRO A 420 -13.19 7.41 22.75
N ASP A 421 -14.28 8.08 23.14
CA ASP A 421 -15.44 7.54 23.83
C ASP A 421 -16.59 7.17 22.86
N PHE A 422 -16.27 6.80 21.62
CA PHE A 422 -17.26 6.43 20.61
C PHE A 422 -18.14 5.26 21.06
N ILE A 423 -19.36 5.23 20.52
CA ILE A 423 -20.30 4.13 20.73
C ILE A 423 -20.34 3.26 19.46
N LEU A 424 -20.01 1.98 19.61
CA LEU A 424 -20.15 0.94 18.60
C LEU A 424 -21.52 0.27 18.74
N ARG A 425 -22.30 0.22 17.65
CA ARG A 425 -23.59 -0.47 17.62
C ARG A 425 -23.76 -1.30 16.36
N GLY A 426 -24.46 -2.42 16.46
CA GLY A 426 -24.99 -3.14 15.30
C GLY A 426 -26.26 -2.45 14.78
N HIS A 427 -26.48 -2.45 13.47
CA HIS A 427 -27.64 -1.77 12.86
C HIS A 427 -29.00 -2.13 13.50
N ARG A 428 -29.21 -3.39 13.90
CA ARG A 428 -30.41 -3.89 14.58
C ARG A 428 -30.78 -3.13 15.86
N GLN A 429 -29.84 -2.46 16.52
CA GLN A 429 -30.13 -1.69 17.73
C GLN A 429 -30.82 -0.35 17.42
N LEU A 430 -30.88 0.06 16.14
CA LEU A 430 -31.33 1.39 15.71
C LEU A 430 -32.49 1.34 14.71
N GLY A 431 -33.00 0.14 14.43
CA GLY A 431 -34.11 -0.06 13.51
C GLY A 431 -34.57 -1.51 13.48
N ARG A 432 -35.67 -1.77 12.76
CA ARG A 432 -36.20 -3.13 12.56
C ARG A 432 -35.45 -3.80 11.41
N THR A 433 -34.34 -4.47 11.71
CA THR A 433 -33.51 -5.20 10.75
C THR A 433 -32.72 -6.29 11.47
N ASP A 434 -32.40 -7.37 10.76
CA ASP A 434 -31.51 -8.42 11.27
C ASP A 434 -30.02 -8.08 11.10
N CYS A 435 -29.68 -7.01 10.36
CA CYS A 435 -28.32 -6.53 10.18
C CYS A 435 -27.67 -6.18 11.54
N PRO A 436 -26.41 -6.56 11.85
CA PRO A 436 -25.37 -7.11 10.96
C PRO A 436 -25.36 -8.65 10.84
N GLY A 437 -26.48 -9.33 11.10
CA GLY A 437 -26.52 -10.79 11.22
C GLY A 437 -26.21 -11.26 12.64
N SER A 438 -26.81 -12.38 13.06
CA SER A 438 -26.80 -12.82 14.46
C SER A 438 -25.42 -13.24 14.96
N ALA A 439 -24.64 -13.95 14.15
CA ALA A 439 -23.28 -14.32 14.52
C ALA A 439 -22.39 -13.08 14.67
N LEU A 440 -22.36 -12.19 13.67
CA LEU A 440 -21.55 -10.97 13.76
C LEU A 440 -22.03 -10.03 14.87
N PHE A 441 -23.34 -9.94 15.12
CA PHE A 441 -23.85 -9.15 16.24
C PHE A 441 -23.38 -9.66 17.60
N GLN A 442 -23.30 -10.98 17.79
CA GLN A 442 -22.76 -11.58 19.02
C GLN A 442 -21.27 -11.29 19.19
N GLU A 443 -20.50 -11.37 18.09
CA GLU A 443 -19.06 -11.06 18.09
C GLU A 443 -18.77 -9.63 18.53
N ILE A 444 -19.46 -8.63 17.96
CA ILE A 444 -19.18 -7.22 18.24
C ILE A 444 -19.54 -6.80 19.67
N GLN A 445 -20.28 -7.60 20.45
CA GLN A 445 -20.59 -7.29 21.85
C GLN A 445 -19.33 -7.29 22.73
N SER A 446 -18.29 -7.99 22.29
CA SER A 446 -17.00 -8.04 22.98
C SER A 446 -16.05 -6.90 22.57
N TRP A 447 -16.42 -6.10 21.56
CA TRP A 447 -15.52 -5.09 21.01
C TRP A 447 -15.52 -3.79 21.84
N PRO A 448 -14.41 -3.04 21.82
CA PRO A 448 -14.33 -1.73 22.47
C PRO A 448 -15.44 -0.79 21.99
N GLY A 449 -16.07 -0.09 22.93
CA GLY A 449 -17.13 0.89 22.66
C GLY A 449 -18.52 0.30 22.42
N PHE A 450 -18.70 -1.02 22.45
CA PHE A 450 -20.03 -1.62 22.27
C PHE A 450 -20.99 -1.20 23.39
N GLN A 451 -22.21 -0.78 23.01
CA GLN A 451 -23.32 -0.49 23.92
C GLN A 451 -24.63 -1.02 23.37
#